data_AF-A0A918VYN6-F1
#
_entry.id   AF-A0A918VYN6-F1
#
_cell.length_a   1.000
_cell.length_b   1.000
_cell.length_c   1.000
_cell.angle_alpha   90.00
_cell.angle_beta   90.00
_cell.angle_gamma   90.00
#
_symmetry.space_group_name_H-M   'P 1'
#
loop_
_entity.id
_entity.type
_entity.pdbx_description
1 polymer ?
#
loop_
_entity_poly.entity_id
_entity_poly.type
_entity_poly.pdbx_seq_one_letter_code
_entity_poly.pdbx_strand_id
1 'polypeptide(L)'
;MIEIKIMGKYTLLLILIFLLFGKSYSQEQFLDYIVKQNSDTIYGTFRNYTKNKLYFYEKIQNPKSSWIKFRKHNLKKVTSFKLNDKIYTYKEPKHTDGIYATSEKDTNTDQWLKSSIGNFIHKEEKLSDYVVTIQKDTIYGEIHNPLLGKLYLSGKNDRIVKINNDSIQAYRMNNEIFYYKEKERVNLFDNKGDYLKLLVDDRIQLFEYEKKNNHHNNPAGANIRTKKIYYFIQTDEELVLIDNFLYKKSLRRLFSENSELISKIEEDEYTLDNIYFIIKYYNEHL
;
A
#
# COMPACT_ATOMS: atom_id res chain seq x y z
N MET A 1 3.17 32.03 -56.48
CA MET A 1 4.01 32.08 -55.27
C MET A 1 3.17 32.45 -54.04
N ILE A 2 2.10 31.68 -53.78
CA ILE A 2 1.16 31.89 -52.66
C ILE A 2 0.70 30.49 -52.26
N GLU A 3 1.51 29.74 -51.51
CA GLU A 3 1.03 28.45 -50.96
C GLU A 3 1.83 27.97 -49.74
N ILE A 4 3.07 28.42 -49.57
CA ILE A 4 3.93 27.97 -48.46
C ILE A 4 3.59 28.67 -47.12
N LYS A 5 2.89 29.81 -47.13
CA LYS A 5 2.63 30.60 -45.91
C LYS A 5 1.44 30.13 -45.07
N ILE A 6 0.58 29.29 -45.63
CA ILE A 6 -0.66 28.83 -45.00
C ILE A 6 -0.41 27.59 -44.13
N MET A 7 0.52 26.72 -44.55
CA MET A 7 0.80 25.44 -43.90
C MET A 7 1.35 25.62 -42.47
N GLY A 8 2.28 26.57 -42.26
CA GLY A 8 2.88 26.80 -40.94
C GLY A 8 1.92 27.33 -39.87
N LYS A 9 0.85 28.06 -40.25
CA LYS A 9 -0.15 28.57 -39.30
C LYS A 9 -1.03 27.46 -38.74
N TYR A 10 -1.43 26.50 -39.57
CA TYR A 10 -2.24 25.37 -39.13
C TYR A 10 -1.42 24.33 -38.35
N THR A 11 -0.14 24.15 -38.66
CA THR A 11 0.75 23.30 -37.86
C THR A 11 0.95 23.85 -36.45
N LEU A 12 1.15 25.17 -36.31
CA LEU A 12 1.26 25.82 -35.00
C LEU A 12 -0.05 25.72 -34.21
N LEU A 13 -1.20 25.90 -34.87
CA LEU A 13 -2.53 25.75 -34.26
C LEU A 13 -2.78 24.30 -33.80
N LEU A 14 -2.40 23.31 -34.61
CA LEU A 14 -2.51 21.89 -34.26
C LEU A 14 -1.61 21.50 -33.09
N ILE A 15 -0.39 22.03 -33.01
CA ILE A 15 0.52 21.84 -31.86
C ILE A 15 -0.08 22.52 -30.61
N LEU A 16 -0.65 23.72 -30.74
CA LEU A 16 -1.31 24.41 -29.63
C LEU A 16 -2.54 23.64 -29.12
N ILE A 17 -3.34 23.09 -30.04
CA ILE A 17 -4.47 22.20 -29.74
C ILE A 17 -3.97 20.94 -29.03
N PHE A 18 -2.90 20.30 -29.53
CA PHE A 18 -2.29 19.12 -28.88
C PHE A 18 -1.72 19.44 -27.48
N LEU A 19 -1.19 20.65 -27.25
CA LEU A 19 -0.75 21.09 -25.93
C LEU A 19 -1.91 21.42 -24.99
N LEU A 20 -3.05 21.87 -25.52
CA LEU A 20 -4.27 22.14 -24.77
C LEU A 20 -5.06 20.85 -24.43
N PHE A 21 -5.01 19.83 -25.29
CA PHE A 21 -5.60 18.50 -25.04
C PHE A 21 -4.63 17.47 -24.42
N GLY A 22 -3.32 17.79 -24.40
CA GLY A 22 -2.28 17.01 -23.73
C GLY A 22 -2.39 17.02 -22.20
N LYS A 23 -3.20 17.94 -21.65
CA LYS A 23 -3.74 17.82 -20.28
C LYS A 23 -5.01 16.98 -20.29
N SER A 24 -4.97 15.79 -20.88
CA SER A 24 -5.89 14.73 -20.46
C SER A 24 -5.51 14.40 -19.03
N TYR A 25 -6.21 15.06 -18.12
CA TYR A 25 -6.09 15.01 -16.69
C TYR A 25 -5.80 13.58 -16.20
N SER A 26 -4.60 13.38 -15.65
CA SER A 26 -4.27 12.29 -14.72
C SER A 26 -5.01 12.50 -13.39
N GLN A 27 -6.33 12.72 -13.44
CA GLN A 27 -7.17 12.91 -12.25
C GLN A 27 -7.28 11.60 -11.41
N GLU A 28 -6.87 10.47 -11.97
CA GLU A 28 -7.05 9.13 -11.39
C GLU A 28 -5.76 8.52 -10.78
N GLN A 29 -4.65 9.27 -10.69
CA GLN A 29 -3.36 8.73 -10.23
C GLN A 29 -3.36 8.27 -8.76
N PHE A 30 -4.21 8.89 -7.93
CA PHE A 30 -4.33 8.61 -6.49
C PHE A 30 -5.54 7.73 -6.16
N LEU A 31 -5.94 6.89 -7.10
CA LEU A 31 -7.00 5.92 -6.93
C LEU A 31 -6.53 4.54 -7.37
N ASP A 32 -7.19 3.55 -6.79
CA ASP A 32 -7.14 2.18 -7.27
C ASP A 32 -8.09 2.01 -8.45
N TYR A 33 -7.98 0.87 -9.13
CA TYR A 33 -8.94 0.51 -10.16
C TYR A 33 -9.26 -0.98 -10.14
N ILE A 34 -10.42 -1.32 -10.69
CA ILE A 34 -10.79 -2.68 -11.07
C ILE A 34 -10.98 -2.77 -12.58
N VAL A 35 -10.59 -3.90 -13.17
CA VAL A 35 -10.85 -4.21 -14.59
C VAL A 35 -11.89 -5.32 -14.65
N LYS A 36 -12.98 -5.07 -15.36
CA LYS A 36 -14.08 -6.02 -15.55
C LYS A 36 -13.80 -6.96 -16.74
N GLN A 37 -14.55 -8.05 -16.82
CA GLN A 37 -14.48 -9.00 -17.95
C GLN A 37 -14.78 -8.39 -19.32
N ASN A 38 -15.56 -7.32 -19.38
CA ASN A 38 -15.80 -6.55 -20.60
C ASN A 38 -14.70 -5.50 -20.89
N SER A 39 -13.55 -5.58 -20.20
CA SER A 39 -12.43 -4.64 -20.27
C SER A 39 -12.74 -3.21 -19.81
N ASP A 40 -13.87 -3.01 -19.13
CA ASP A 40 -14.18 -1.74 -18.50
C ASP A 40 -13.31 -1.52 -17.24
N THR A 41 -12.75 -0.33 -17.09
CA THR A 41 -11.89 0.04 -15.96
C THR A 41 -12.62 1.05 -15.09
N ILE A 42 -12.81 0.71 -13.83
CA ILE A 42 -13.52 1.55 -12.86
C ILE A 42 -12.51 1.98 -11.80
N TYR A 43 -12.39 3.29 -11.59
CA TYR A 43 -11.52 3.88 -10.58
C TYR A 43 -12.26 4.16 -9.27
N GLY A 44 -11.51 4.16 -8.16
CA GLY A 44 -12.09 4.23 -6.83
C GLY A 44 -11.14 3.77 -5.73
N THR A 45 -11.69 3.40 -4.59
CA THR A 45 -10.91 2.97 -3.43
C THR A 45 -11.40 1.65 -2.87
N PHE A 46 -10.47 0.82 -2.42
CA PHE A 46 -10.79 -0.34 -1.61
C PHE A 46 -11.06 0.06 -0.17
N ARG A 47 -12.14 -0.48 0.42
CA ARG A 47 -12.55 -0.20 1.81
C ARG A 47 -13.06 -1.45 2.49
N ASN A 48 -13.05 -1.43 3.82
CA ASN A 48 -13.50 -2.50 4.72
C ASN A 48 -12.77 -3.83 4.49
N TYR A 49 -11.44 -3.82 4.62
CA TYR A 49 -10.63 -5.03 4.58
C TYR A 49 -11.00 -5.94 5.75
N THR A 50 -11.74 -7.01 5.46
CA THR A 50 -11.83 -8.15 6.37
C THR A 50 -11.24 -9.37 5.66
N LYS A 51 -10.76 -10.36 6.42
CA LYS A 51 -10.02 -11.53 5.90
C LYS A 51 -10.59 -12.16 4.61
N ASN A 52 -11.91 -12.06 4.38
CA ASN A 52 -12.58 -12.68 3.24
C ASN A 52 -13.44 -11.72 2.39
N LYS A 53 -13.45 -10.41 2.68
CA LYS A 53 -14.27 -9.45 1.92
C LYS A 53 -13.45 -8.19 1.63
N LEU A 54 -13.27 -7.94 0.35
CA LEU A 54 -12.69 -6.74 -0.21
C LEU A 54 -13.76 -6.07 -1.09
N TYR A 55 -14.10 -4.82 -0.77
CA TYR A 55 -15.10 -4.05 -1.51
C TYR A 55 -14.46 -2.83 -2.15
N PHE A 56 -14.82 -2.58 -3.41
CA PHE A 56 -14.35 -1.45 -4.17
C PHE A 56 -15.45 -0.39 -4.25
N TYR A 57 -15.11 0.87 -4.01
CA TYR A 57 -16.04 1.98 -4.00
C TYR A 57 -15.65 3.01 -5.07
N GLU A 58 -16.52 3.13 -6.08
CA GLU A 58 -16.43 4.13 -7.14
C GLU A 58 -17.14 5.40 -6.67
N LYS A 59 -16.48 6.55 -6.78
CA LYS A 59 -17.11 7.85 -6.52
C LYS A 59 -18.07 8.17 -7.67
N ILE A 60 -19.35 8.37 -7.35
CA ILE A 60 -20.33 8.91 -8.30
C ILE A 60 -20.57 10.36 -7.94
N GLN A 61 -20.12 11.27 -8.80
CA GLN A 61 -20.50 12.67 -8.68
C GLN A 61 -21.90 12.87 -9.26
N ASN A 62 -22.83 13.32 -8.41
CA ASN A 62 -24.13 13.77 -8.88
C ASN A 62 -24.04 15.26 -9.20
N PRO A 63 -24.15 15.69 -10.47
CA PRO A 63 -24.02 17.11 -10.83
C PRO A 63 -25.09 18.01 -10.20
N LYS A 64 -26.15 17.43 -9.62
CA LYS A 64 -27.27 18.15 -9.01
C LYS A 64 -27.24 18.17 -7.47
N SER A 65 -26.21 17.61 -6.84
CA SER A 65 -26.15 17.46 -5.37
C SER A 65 -24.72 17.67 -4.88
N SER A 66 -24.54 18.46 -3.82
CA SER A 66 -23.26 18.58 -3.12
C SER A 66 -22.86 17.29 -2.39
N TRP A 67 -23.82 16.39 -2.11
CA TRP A 67 -23.53 15.10 -1.49
C TRP A 67 -22.84 14.13 -2.44
N ILE A 68 -21.70 13.59 -2.00
CA ILE A 68 -20.98 12.52 -2.69
C ILE A 68 -21.66 11.18 -2.43
N LYS A 69 -21.83 10.39 -3.48
CA LYS A 69 -22.33 9.02 -3.41
C LYS A 69 -21.24 8.06 -3.87
N PHE A 70 -21.21 6.89 -3.26
CA PHE A 70 -20.30 5.82 -3.66
C PHE A 70 -21.06 4.62 -4.18
N ARG A 71 -20.67 4.10 -5.36
CA ARG A 71 -21.14 2.80 -5.84
C ARG A 71 -20.23 1.72 -5.31
N LYS A 72 -20.81 0.79 -4.57
CA LYS A 72 -20.11 -0.40 -4.09
C LYS A 72 -20.06 -1.46 -5.19
N HIS A 73 -18.86 -1.95 -5.47
CA HIS A 73 -18.59 -3.06 -6.36
C HIS A 73 -18.07 -4.26 -5.57
N ASN A 74 -18.53 -5.44 -5.94
CA ASN A 74 -17.87 -6.69 -5.55
C ASN A 74 -16.84 -7.08 -6.63
N LEU A 75 -15.97 -8.03 -6.28
CA LEU A 75 -14.94 -8.54 -7.20
C LEU A 75 -15.45 -9.66 -8.12
N LYS A 76 -16.76 -9.90 -8.19
CA LYS A 76 -17.33 -10.85 -9.17
C LYS A 76 -17.17 -10.25 -10.57
N LYS A 77 -16.71 -11.07 -11.53
CA LYS A 77 -16.41 -10.66 -12.92
C LYS A 77 -15.33 -9.57 -13.03
N VAL A 78 -14.46 -9.45 -12.03
CA VAL A 78 -13.23 -8.65 -12.11
C VAL A 78 -12.11 -9.57 -12.58
N THR A 79 -11.34 -9.13 -13.58
CA THR A 79 -10.21 -9.87 -14.15
C THR A 79 -8.89 -9.45 -13.51
N SER A 80 -8.77 -8.18 -13.11
CA SER A 80 -7.65 -7.67 -12.33
C SER A 80 -8.04 -6.42 -11.54
N PHE A 81 -7.22 -6.05 -10.57
CA PHE A 81 -7.34 -4.77 -9.88
C PHE A 81 -5.97 -4.26 -9.43
N LYS A 82 -5.83 -2.94 -9.30
CA LYS A 82 -4.69 -2.29 -8.63
C LYS A 82 -5.09 -2.00 -7.18
N LEU A 83 -4.21 -2.31 -6.24
CA LEU A 83 -4.34 -2.00 -4.82
C LEU A 83 -3.00 -1.47 -4.31
N ASN A 84 -2.94 -0.21 -3.89
CA ASN A 84 -1.71 0.44 -3.38
C ASN A 84 -0.52 0.20 -4.32
N ASP A 85 -0.70 0.49 -5.60
CA ASP A 85 0.28 0.28 -6.70
C ASP A 85 0.63 -1.17 -7.03
N LYS A 86 0.06 -2.17 -6.33
CA LYS A 86 0.20 -3.59 -6.69
C LYS A 86 -0.95 -4.05 -7.58
N ILE A 87 -0.62 -4.66 -8.72
CA ILE A 87 -1.62 -5.24 -9.63
C ILE A 87 -1.84 -6.71 -9.28
N TYR A 88 -3.11 -7.06 -9.02
CA TYR A 88 -3.58 -8.39 -8.74
C TYR A 88 -4.41 -8.91 -9.91
N THR A 89 -4.08 -10.09 -10.42
CA THR A 89 -4.77 -10.71 -11.56
C THR A 89 -5.53 -11.95 -11.12
N TYR A 90 -6.75 -12.12 -11.61
CA TYR A 90 -7.58 -13.28 -11.33
C TYR A 90 -6.91 -14.56 -11.85
N LYS A 91 -6.81 -15.56 -10.99
CA LYS A 91 -6.42 -16.92 -11.34
C LYS A 91 -7.55 -17.85 -10.96
N GLU A 92 -8.07 -18.57 -11.95
CA GLU A 92 -9.12 -19.55 -11.71
C GLU A 92 -8.62 -20.62 -10.71
N PRO A 93 -9.40 -20.95 -9.66
CA PRO A 93 -9.03 -22.00 -8.74
C PRO A 93 -8.95 -23.31 -9.51
N LYS A 94 -7.82 -24.03 -9.39
CA LYS A 94 -7.72 -25.38 -9.95
C LYS A 94 -8.71 -26.29 -9.21
N HIS A 95 -9.76 -26.72 -9.90
CA HIS A 95 -10.64 -27.77 -9.40
C HIS A 95 -9.90 -29.11 -9.50
N THR A 96 -9.16 -29.46 -8.46
CA THR A 96 -8.64 -30.83 -8.32
C THR A 96 -9.67 -31.63 -7.54
N ASP A 97 -10.17 -32.73 -8.10
CA ASP A 97 -10.63 -33.79 -7.21
C ASP A 97 -9.41 -34.16 -6.35
N GLY A 98 -9.60 -34.43 -5.06
CA GLY A 98 -8.47 -34.64 -4.15
C GLY A 98 -7.58 -35.85 -4.49
N ILE A 99 -7.87 -36.59 -5.57
CA ILE A 99 -7.26 -37.86 -5.94
C ILE A 99 -6.15 -37.64 -6.99
N TYR A 100 -6.35 -36.70 -7.94
CA TYR A 100 -5.37 -36.39 -8.99
C TYR A 100 -4.71 -35.01 -8.82
N ALA A 101 -4.73 -34.44 -7.62
CA ALA A 101 -4.00 -33.21 -7.32
C ALA A 101 -2.48 -33.44 -7.45
N THR A 102 -1.95 -33.37 -8.66
CA THR A 102 -0.52 -33.26 -8.87
C THR A 102 -0.10 -31.95 -8.23
N SER A 103 0.69 -32.05 -7.16
CA SER A 103 1.38 -30.90 -6.63
C SER A 103 2.42 -30.48 -7.67
N GLU A 104 2.00 -29.71 -8.66
CA GLU A 104 2.91 -28.89 -9.45
C GLU A 104 3.56 -27.95 -8.44
N LYS A 105 4.69 -28.41 -7.87
CA LYS A 105 5.64 -27.52 -7.21
C LYS A 105 6.04 -26.53 -8.30
N ASP A 106 5.56 -25.31 -8.17
CA ASP A 106 5.94 -24.17 -8.98
C ASP A 106 7.47 -24.06 -8.87
N THR A 107 8.22 -24.58 -9.84
CA THR A 107 9.67 -24.87 -9.75
C THR A 107 10.57 -23.62 -9.72
N ASN A 108 9.97 -22.44 -9.56
CA ASN A 108 10.64 -21.14 -9.67
C ASN A 108 10.22 -20.17 -8.54
N THR A 109 10.01 -20.70 -7.33
CA THR A 109 9.57 -19.89 -6.16
C THR A 109 10.61 -18.88 -5.68
N ASP A 110 11.89 -19.12 -5.92
CA ASP A 110 12.94 -18.37 -5.22
C ASP A 110 13.19 -16.97 -5.82
N GLN A 111 12.82 -16.77 -7.09
CA GLN A 111 12.97 -15.49 -7.79
C GLN A 111 11.72 -14.59 -7.70
N TRP A 112 10.58 -15.11 -7.25
CA TRP A 112 9.30 -14.40 -7.31
C TRP A 112 8.59 -14.41 -5.96
N LEU A 113 8.25 -13.22 -5.47
CA LEU A 113 7.30 -13.08 -4.36
C LEU A 113 5.87 -13.18 -4.90
N LYS A 114 5.02 -13.91 -4.18
CA LYS A 114 3.61 -14.10 -4.51
C LYS A 114 2.76 -13.69 -3.33
N SER A 115 1.80 -12.81 -3.56
CA SER A 115 0.74 -12.50 -2.59
C SER A 115 -0.63 -12.71 -3.23
N SER A 116 -1.63 -13.05 -2.42
CA SER A 116 -2.98 -13.35 -2.91
C SER A 116 -4.07 -12.70 -2.07
N ILE A 117 -5.15 -12.33 -2.74
CA ILE A 117 -6.41 -11.86 -2.14
C ILE A 117 -7.54 -12.67 -2.79
N GLY A 118 -8.04 -13.66 -2.07
CA GLY A 118 -8.95 -14.66 -2.66
C GLY A 118 -8.29 -15.36 -3.86
N ASN A 119 -8.96 -15.31 -5.02
CA ASN A 119 -8.47 -15.89 -6.26
C ASN A 119 -7.62 -14.93 -7.10
N PHE A 120 -7.23 -13.77 -6.56
CA PHE A 120 -6.36 -12.83 -7.26
C PHE A 120 -4.93 -12.94 -6.75
N ILE A 121 -3.97 -12.89 -7.68
CA ILE A 121 -2.54 -13.09 -7.38
C ILE A 121 -1.76 -11.89 -7.90
N HIS A 122 -0.90 -11.36 -7.04
CA HIS A 122 0.16 -10.45 -7.40
C HIS A 122 1.49 -11.21 -7.41
N LYS A 123 2.33 -10.94 -8.40
CA LYS A 123 3.69 -11.46 -8.50
C LYS A 123 4.66 -10.31 -8.73
N GLU A 124 5.76 -10.32 -8.01
CA GLU A 124 6.86 -9.36 -8.17
C GLU A 124 8.20 -10.08 -8.04
N GLU A 125 9.22 -9.54 -8.70
CA GLU A 125 10.59 -10.08 -8.61
C GLU A 125 11.10 -9.93 -7.18
N LYS A 126 11.70 -10.98 -6.63
CA LYS A 126 12.29 -10.96 -5.29
C LYS A 126 13.62 -10.21 -5.34
N LEU A 127 13.71 -9.10 -4.62
CA LEU A 127 14.94 -8.37 -4.41
C LEU A 127 15.76 -8.99 -3.28
N SER A 128 17.08 -8.81 -3.31
CA SER A 128 17.96 -9.30 -2.23
C SER A 128 17.61 -8.65 -0.90
N ASP A 129 17.60 -9.41 0.19
CA ASP A 129 17.41 -8.85 1.52
C ASP A 129 18.67 -8.10 1.97
N TYR A 130 18.48 -7.14 2.88
CA TYR A 130 19.59 -6.41 3.48
C TYR A 130 19.26 -5.89 4.88
N VAL A 131 20.29 -5.54 5.63
CA VAL A 131 20.20 -4.69 6.83
C VAL A 131 21.03 -3.43 6.63
N VAL A 132 20.59 -2.33 7.25
CA VAL A 132 21.34 -1.07 7.36
C VAL A 132 21.74 -0.90 8.81
N THR A 133 23.04 -0.82 9.10
CA THR A 133 23.55 -0.62 10.46
C THR A 133 23.31 0.81 10.93
N ILE A 134 23.46 1.07 12.23
CA ILE A 134 23.42 2.44 12.77
C ILE A 134 24.57 3.30 12.20
N GLN A 135 25.67 2.68 11.80
CA GLN A 135 26.78 3.34 11.09
C GLN A 135 26.48 3.61 9.61
N LYS A 136 25.26 3.27 9.14
CA LYS A 136 24.78 3.43 7.76
C LYS A 136 25.45 2.51 6.74
N ASP A 137 26.02 1.39 7.20
CA ASP A 137 26.51 0.34 6.30
C ASP A 137 25.37 -0.57 5.87
N THR A 138 25.30 -0.88 4.58
CA THR A 138 24.33 -1.85 4.03
C THR A 138 24.98 -3.21 3.89
N ILE A 139 24.39 -4.23 4.52
CA ILE A 139 24.84 -5.62 4.46
C ILE A 139 23.76 -6.46 3.80
N TYR A 140 24.08 -7.05 2.64
CA TYR A 140 23.18 -7.94 1.90
C TYR A 140 23.32 -9.39 2.36
N GLY A 141 22.22 -10.12 2.30
CA GLY A 141 22.17 -11.54 2.69
C GLY A 141 20.75 -12.08 2.58
N GLU A 142 20.48 -13.15 3.32
CA GLU A 142 19.13 -13.71 3.48
C GLU A 142 18.65 -13.46 4.91
N ILE A 143 17.43 -12.93 5.07
CA ILE A 143 16.85 -12.71 6.39
C ILE A 143 15.98 -13.90 6.79
N HIS A 144 16.26 -14.42 7.99
CA HIS A 144 15.56 -15.55 8.57
C HIS A 144 14.68 -15.09 9.73
N ASN A 145 13.45 -15.58 9.76
CA ASN A 145 12.48 -15.35 10.84
C ASN A 145 12.27 -16.64 11.64
N PRO A 146 13.09 -16.90 12.68
CA PRO A 146 12.98 -18.12 13.45
C PRO A 146 11.68 -18.14 14.27
N LEU A 147 11.15 -19.34 14.53
CA LEU A 147 9.97 -19.52 15.40
C LEU A 147 10.18 -18.95 16.81
N LEU A 148 11.42 -19.00 17.30
CA LEU A 148 11.87 -18.46 18.58
C LEU A 148 13.11 -17.60 18.37
N GLY A 149 13.12 -16.41 18.97
CA GLY A 149 14.24 -15.47 18.88
C GLY A 149 13.97 -14.27 17.98
N LYS A 150 15.03 -13.51 17.68
CA LYS A 150 14.98 -12.32 16.81
C LYS A 150 15.27 -12.71 15.36
N LEU A 151 14.77 -11.90 14.43
CA LEU A 151 15.19 -11.92 13.02
C LEU A 151 16.72 -11.81 12.93
N TYR A 152 17.32 -12.46 11.95
CA TYR A 152 18.75 -12.34 11.67
C TYR A 152 19.03 -12.44 10.18
N LEU A 153 20.13 -11.83 9.75
CA LEU A 153 20.65 -11.92 8.39
C LEU A 153 21.83 -12.89 8.34
N SER A 154 21.84 -13.81 7.38
CA SER A 154 22.99 -14.64 7.02
C SER A 154 23.68 -14.07 5.77
N GLY A 155 24.90 -13.57 5.92
CA GLY A 155 25.70 -13.03 4.81
C GLY A 155 26.51 -14.11 4.07
N LYS A 156 27.18 -13.72 2.97
CA LYS A 156 27.94 -14.64 2.09
C LYS A 156 29.10 -15.41 2.75
N ASN A 157 29.60 -14.94 3.90
CA ASN A 157 30.72 -15.57 4.62
C ASN A 157 30.26 -16.24 5.92
N ASP A 158 29.02 -16.74 5.97
CA ASP A 158 28.37 -17.30 7.17
C ASP A 158 28.30 -16.35 8.38
N ARG A 159 28.55 -15.05 8.16
CA ARG A 159 28.42 -14.03 9.19
C ARG A 159 26.93 -13.84 9.48
N ILE A 160 26.55 -14.09 10.73
CA ILE A 160 25.20 -13.87 11.23
C ILE A 160 25.10 -12.48 11.87
N VAL A 161 24.13 -11.69 11.44
CA VAL A 161 23.83 -10.37 11.99
C VAL A 161 22.42 -10.40 12.59
N LYS A 162 22.31 -10.34 13.92
CA LYS A 162 21.01 -10.29 14.60
C LYS A 162 20.37 -8.91 14.39
N ILE A 163 19.12 -8.89 13.95
CA ILE A 163 18.37 -7.65 13.77
C ILE A 163 17.84 -7.20 15.13
N ASN A 164 18.37 -6.07 15.60
CA ASN A 164 17.98 -5.45 16.85
C ASN A 164 18.27 -3.94 16.77
N ASN A 165 17.53 -3.17 17.57
CA ASN A 165 17.56 -1.71 17.60
C ASN A 165 18.90 -1.11 18.00
N ASP A 166 19.76 -1.86 18.69
CA ASP A 166 21.07 -1.35 19.16
C ASP A 166 22.13 -1.38 18.06
N SER A 167 21.87 -2.09 16.95
CA SER A 167 22.84 -2.23 15.85
C SER A 167 22.26 -1.99 14.45
N ILE A 168 20.97 -2.20 14.25
CA ILE A 168 20.33 -2.15 12.92
C ILE A 168 19.28 -1.04 12.89
N GLN A 169 19.49 -0.06 12.00
CA GLN A 169 18.56 1.03 11.75
C GLN A 169 17.36 0.59 10.89
N ALA A 170 17.62 -0.21 9.85
CA ALA A 170 16.59 -0.64 8.91
C ALA A 170 16.90 -2.01 8.33
N TYR A 171 15.91 -2.68 7.76
CA TYR A 171 16.12 -3.90 6.98
C TYR A 171 15.08 -4.03 5.87
N ARG A 172 15.44 -4.73 4.79
CA ARG A 172 14.49 -5.17 3.76
C ARG A 172 14.38 -6.68 3.80
N MET A 173 13.15 -7.17 3.96
CA MET A 173 12.83 -8.59 3.92
C MET A 173 11.63 -8.81 2.99
N ASN A 174 11.78 -9.66 1.97
CA ASN A 174 10.71 -9.95 1.01
C ASN A 174 10.13 -8.68 0.35
N ASN A 175 11.01 -7.82 -0.17
CA ASN A 175 10.68 -6.51 -0.77
C ASN A 175 10.06 -5.47 0.18
N GLU A 176 9.76 -5.83 1.43
CA GLU A 176 9.23 -4.90 2.42
C GLU A 176 10.37 -4.30 3.23
N ILE A 177 10.37 -2.97 3.38
CA ILE A 177 11.38 -2.24 4.12
C ILE A 177 10.83 -1.88 5.50
N PHE A 178 11.66 -2.06 6.52
CA PHE A 178 11.31 -1.78 7.90
C PHE A 178 12.36 -0.87 8.53
N TYR A 179 11.91 0.18 9.21
CA TYR A 179 12.77 1.11 9.93
C TYR A 179 12.52 1.02 11.42
N TYR A 180 13.58 0.95 12.21
CA TYR A 180 13.46 1.15 13.64
C TYR A 180 13.09 2.61 13.91
N LYS A 181 12.02 2.82 14.67
CA LYS A 181 11.55 4.14 15.09
C LYS A 181 11.24 4.12 16.57
N GLU A 182 11.65 5.18 17.27
CA GLU A 182 10.99 5.54 18.53
C GLU A 182 9.60 6.08 18.20
N LYS A 183 8.58 5.59 18.91
CA LYS A 183 7.17 5.83 18.57
C LYS A 183 6.29 5.91 19.80
N GLU A 184 5.15 6.56 19.64
CA GLU A 184 4.08 6.50 20.62
C GLU A 184 3.60 5.04 20.82
N ARG A 185 3.29 4.71 22.07
CA ARG A 185 2.73 3.42 22.44
C ARG A 185 1.28 3.34 21.98
N VAL A 186 0.92 2.30 21.21
CA VAL A 186 -0.48 2.11 20.79
C VAL A 186 -1.37 1.56 21.92
N ASN A 187 -0.76 1.08 23.02
CA ASN A 187 -1.42 0.74 24.29
C ASN A 187 -0.39 0.63 25.44
N LEU A 188 -0.86 0.41 26.67
CA LEU A 188 -0.01 0.35 27.87
C LEU A 188 1.11 -0.72 27.81
N PHE A 189 0.88 -1.83 27.12
CA PHE A 189 1.81 -2.95 26.98
C PHE A 189 2.60 -2.89 25.66
N ASP A 190 2.76 -1.70 25.11
CA ASP A 190 3.50 -1.48 23.87
C ASP A 190 4.92 -0.99 24.11
N ASN A 191 5.83 -1.36 23.21
CA ASN A 191 7.19 -0.84 23.24
C ASN A 191 7.22 0.59 22.69
N LYS A 192 8.09 1.42 23.27
CA LYS A 192 8.34 2.80 22.80
C LYS A 192 9.18 2.86 21.53
N GLY A 193 9.69 1.73 21.05
CA GLY A 193 10.37 1.65 19.77
C GLY A 193 10.20 0.28 19.17
N ASP A 194 10.05 0.23 17.85
CA ASP A 194 9.86 -1.00 17.09
C ASP A 194 10.25 -0.79 15.62
N TYR A 195 10.38 -1.89 14.87
CA TYR A 195 10.54 -1.82 13.42
C TYR A 195 9.18 -1.64 12.74
N LEU A 196 9.02 -0.49 12.08
CA LEU A 196 7.82 -0.13 11.36
C LEU A 196 8.00 -0.37 9.87
N LYS A 197 7.00 -0.99 9.23
CA LYS A 197 7.00 -1.24 7.80
C LYS A 197 6.76 0.05 7.03
N LEU A 198 7.65 0.41 6.13
CA LEU A 198 7.49 1.56 5.26
C LEU A 198 6.48 1.24 4.13
N LEU A 199 5.47 2.09 3.99
CA LEU A 199 4.45 1.99 2.95
C LEU A 199 4.64 3.05 1.85
N VAL A 200 5.03 4.27 2.21
CA VAL A 200 5.32 5.38 1.29
C VAL A 200 6.64 6.00 1.68
N ASP A 201 7.60 6.04 0.75
CA ASP A 201 8.94 6.58 0.93
C ASP A 201 9.12 7.86 0.11
N ASP A 202 8.81 9.00 0.71
CA ASP A 202 8.95 10.33 0.11
C ASP A 202 9.11 11.36 1.25
N ARG A 203 9.01 12.66 0.97
CA ARG A 203 9.13 13.74 1.97
C ARG A 203 8.30 13.46 3.23
N ILE A 204 7.00 13.15 3.07
CA ILE A 204 6.18 12.60 4.14
C ILE A 204 6.15 11.08 4.00
N GLN A 205 6.61 10.37 5.02
CA GLN A 205 6.66 8.91 5.00
C GLN A 205 5.47 8.31 5.75
N LEU A 206 4.94 7.21 5.22
CA LEU A 206 3.89 6.42 5.86
C LEU A 206 4.45 5.11 6.36
N PHE A 207 4.18 4.79 7.61
CA PHE A 207 4.58 3.55 8.25
C PHE A 207 3.38 2.75 8.77
N GLU A 208 3.49 1.43 8.68
CA GLU A 208 2.55 0.45 9.25
C GLU A 208 3.18 -0.27 10.44
N TYR A 209 2.39 -0.43 11.50
CA TYR A 209 2.74 -1.19 12.68
C TYR A 209 1.71 -2.31 12.94
N GLU A 210 2.13 -3.57 12.82
CA GLU A 210 1.29 -4.72 13.15
C GLU A 210 1.54 -5.17 14.59
N LYS A 211 0.56 -4.95 15.47
CA LYS A 211 0.59 -5.49 16.83
C LYS A 211 -0.18 -6.81 16.92
N LYS A 212 0.49 -7.85 17.39
CA LYS A 212 -0.14 -9.14 17.74
C LYS A 212 -0.79 -9.02 19.12
N ASN A 213 -2.11 -9.11 19.17
CA ASN A 213 -2.83 -9.20 20.44
C ASN A 213 -3.02 -10.68 20.81
N ASN A 214 -2.58 -11.05 22.00
CA ASN A 214 -3.00 -12.30 22.63
C ASN A 214 -4.28 -11.99 23.41
N HIS A 215 -5.45 -12.26 22.83
CA HIS A 215 -6.67 -12.29 23.65
C HIS A 215 -6.72 -13.63 24.39
N HIS A 216 -6.55 -13.58 25.71
CA HIS A 216 -6.71 -14.76 26.59
C HIS A 216 -8.16 -15.03 27.01
N ASN A 217 -9.12 -14.19 26.62
CA ASN A 217 -10.49 -14.29 27.13
C ASN A 217 -11.45 -14.81 26.05
N ASN A 218 -11.22 -16.03 25.58
CA ASN A 218 -12.23 -16.75 24.82
C ASN A 218 -12.65 -17.99 25.63
N PRO A 219 -13.91 -18.09 26.10
CA PRO A 219 -14.37 -19.21 26.93
C PRO A 219 -14.39 -20.57 26.20
N ALA A 220 -14.03 -20.59 24.91
CA ALA A 220 -13.98 -21.79 24.06
C ALA A 220 -12.56 -22.35 23.82
N GLY A 221 -11.54 -21.92 24.58
CA GLY A 221 -10.18 -22.50 24.49
C GLY A 221 -9.40 -22.19 23.20
N ALA A 222 -9.97 -21.43 22.27
CA ALA A 222 -9.29 -21.00 21.05
C ALA A 222 -8.53 -19.69 21.27
N ASN A 223 -7.19 -19.76 21.27
CA ASN A 223 -6.31 -18.61 21.17
C ASN A 223 -6.45 -17.97 19.78
N ILE A 224 -7.41 -17.07 19.60
CA ILE A 224 -7.52 -16.27 18.39
C ILE A 224 -6.50 -15.13 18.49
N ARG A 225 -5.33 -15.33 17.88
CA ARG A 225 -4.36 -14.26 17.66
C ARG A 225 -4.98 -13.26 16.66
N THR A 226 -5.47 -12.14 17.16
CA THR A 226 -5.89 -11.03 16.32
C THR A 226 -4.71 -10.10 16.09
N LYS A 227 -4.48 -9.74 14.83
CA LYS A 227 -3.50 -8.73 14.43
C LYS A 227 -4.25 -7.41 14.33
N LYS A 228 -3.73 -6.35 14.95
CA LYS A 228 -4.25 -4.99 14.78
C LYS A 228 -3.19 -4.14 14.11
N ILE A 229 -3.59 -3.44 13.07
CA ILE A 229 -2.74 -2.54 12.28
C ILE A 229 -2.91 -1.12 12.82
N TYR A 230 -1.81 -0.40 12.95
CA TYR A 230 -1.73 1.02 13.27
C TYR A 230 -0.86 1.71 12.23
N TYR A 231 -1.14 2.99 11.98
CA TYR A 231 -0.37 3.78 11.03
C TYR A 231 0.36 4.92 11.74
N PHE A 232 1.58 5.18 11.30
CA PHE A 232 2.38 6.31 11.73
C PHE A 232 2.76 7.16 10.52
N ILE A 233 2.63 8.48 10.62
CA ILE A 233 3.06 9.43 9.60
C ILE A 233 4.29 10.15 10.12
N GLN A 234 5.39 10.11 9.37
CA GLN A 234 6.59 10.87 9.65
C GLN A 234 6.60 12.13 8.80
N THR A 235 6.67 13.28 9.46
CA THR A 235 7.01 14.57 8.86
C THR A 235 8.46 14.93 9.20
N ASP A 236 8.95 16.08 8.74
CA ASP A 236 10.27 16.58 9.14
C ASP A 236 10.38 16.85 10.65
N GLU A 237 9.25 17.09 11.31
CA GLU A 237 9.19 17.50 12.72
C GLU A 237 8.90 16.32 13.67
N GLU A 238 8.02 15.40 13.28
CA GLU A 238 7.50 14.40 14.21
C GLU A 238 7.05 13.09 13.54
N LEU A 239 6.96 12.04 14.35
CA LEU A 239 6.32 10.77 14.01
C LEU A 239 4.98 10.65 14.76
N VAL A 240 3.88 10.70 14.02
CA VAL A 240 2.54 10.80 14.59
C VAL A 240 1.77 9.50 14.43
N LEU A 241 1.27 8.95 15.53
CA LEU A 241 0.30 7.85 15.51
C LEU A 241 -1.06 8.35 15.01
N ILE A 242 -1.62 7.66 14.01
CA ILE A 242 -2.95 7.93 13.50
C ILE A 242 -3.95 7.04 14.24
N ASP A 243 -4.65 7.64 15.20
CA ASP A 243 -5.71 6.96 15.95
C ASP A 243 -6.89 6.61 15.05
N ASN A 244 -7.39 5.37 15.16
CA ASN A 244 -8.45 4.88 14.27
C ASN A 244 -9.77 5.65 14.42
N PHE A 245 -10.09 6.19 15.60
CA PHE A 245 -11.34 6.89 15.85
C PHE A 245 -11.24 8.38 15.53
N LEU A 246 -10.08 8.99 15.78
CA LEU A 246 -9.82 10.41 15.59
C LEU A 246 -8.96 10.72 14.35
N TYR A 247 -8.83 9.77 13.42
CA TYR A 247 -7.92 9.88 12.28
C TYR A 247 -8.13 11.17 11.49
N LYS A 248 -9.38 11.56 11.18
CA LYS A 248 -9.68 12.81 10.45
C LYS A 248 -9.10 14.05 11.15
N LYS A 249 -9.21 14.10 12.48
CA LYS A 249 -8.65 15.21 13.28
C LYS A 249 -7.13 15.25 13.19
N SER A 250 -6.47 14.09 13.29
CA SER A 250 -5.00 14.00 13.16
C SER A 250 -4.53 14.38 11.78
N LEU A 251 -5.18 13.88 10.72
CA LEU A 251 -4.81 14.17 9.34
C LEU A 251 -5.07 15.65 8.98
N ARG A 252 -6.17 16.24 9.45
CA ARG A 252 -6.44 17.68 9.26
C ARG A 252 -5.39 18.56 9.93
N ARG A 253 -4.86 18.14 11.09
CA ARG A 253 -3.77 18.86 11.75
C ARG A 253 -2.47 18.75 10.94
N LEU A 254 -2.16 17.55 10.45
CA LEU A 254 -0.93 17.27 9.71
C LEU A 254 -0.90 17.92 8.33
N PHE A 255 -2.06 18.04 7.68
CA PHE A 255 -2.18 18.52 6.30
C PHE A 255 -2.98 19.82 6.18
N SER A 256 -2.86 20.68 7.21
CA SER A 256 -3.70 21.86 7.42
C SER A 256 -3.65 22.88 6.27
N GLU A 257 -2.53 22.90 5.57
CA GLU A 257 -2.18 23.74 4.43
C GLU A 257 -2.74 23.22 3.10
N ASN A 258 -3.15 21.95 3.01
CA ASN A 258 -3.75 21.37 1.80
C ASN A 258 -5.27 21.24 1.95
N SER A 259 -5.99 22.33 1.70
CA SER A 259 -7.46 22.39 1.84
C SER A 259 -8.20 21.39 0.95
N GLU A 260 -7.67 21.07 -0.24
CA GLU A 260 -8.28 20.10 -1.15
C GLU A 260 -8.22 18.68 -0.56
N LEU A 261 -7.06 18.27 -0.05
CA LEU A 261 -6.90 16.98 0.63
C LEU A 261 -7.79 16.88 1.86
N ILE A 262 -7.88 17.94 2.66
CA ILE A 262 -8.79 17.98 3.82
C ILE A 262 -10.23 17.76 3.37
N SER A 263 -10.67 18.43 2.30
CA SER A 263 -12.03 18.26 1.75
C SER A 263 -12.29 16.79 1.39
N LYS A 264 -11.34 16.13 0.71
CA LYS A 264 -11.44 14.72 0.34
C LYS A 264 -11.54 13.78 1.56
N ILE A 265 -10.85 14.11 2.65
CA ILE A 265 -10.89 13.34 3.90
C ILE A 265 -12.23 13.56 4.63
N GLU A 266 -12.69 14.81 4.74
CA GLU A 266 -13.94 15.14 5.41
C GLU A 266 -15.14 14.53 4.70
N GLU A 267 -15.11 14.51 3.36
CA GLU A 267 -16.12 13.91 2.48
C GLU A 267 -16.06 12.37 2.37
N ASP A 268 -15.18 11.71 3.12
CA ASP A 268 -14.94 10.26 3.06
C ASP A 268 -14.57 9.76 1.65
N GLU A 269 -13.99 10.59 0.78
CA GLU A 269 -13.35 10.13 -0.46
C GLU A 269 -12.08 9.36 -0.10
N TYR A 270 -11.29 9.93 0.81
CA TYR A 270 -10.21 9.24 1.50
C TYR A 270 -10.59 8.91 2.94
N THR A 271 -10.28 7.68 3.34
CA THR A 271 -10.54 7.15 4.68
C THR A 271 -9.27 6.47 5.19
N LEU A 272 -9.27 6.06 6.46
CA LEU A 272 -8.13 5.35 7.04
C LEU A 272 -7.76 4.05 6.29
N ASP A 273 -8.75 3.38 5.67
CA ASP A 273 -8.53 2.18 4.86
C ASP A 273 -7.64 2.43 3.63
N ASN A 274 -7.60 3.68 3.16
CA ASN A 274 -6.83 4.09 1.98
C ASN A 274 -5.87 5.25 2.30
N ILE A 275 -5.38 5.28 3.54
CA ILE A 275 -4.37 6.26 4.01
C ILE A 275 -3.13 6.33 3.11
N TYR A 276 -2.79 5.24 2.42
CA TYR A 276 -1.78 5.23 1.37
C TYR A 276 -1.96 6.35 0.34
N PHE A 277 -3.19 6.57 -0.15
CA PHE A 277 -3.48 7.62 -1.13
C PHE A 277 -3.49 9.01 -0.53
N ILE A 278 -3.85 9.15 0.75
CA ILE A 278 -3.76 10.44 1.45
C ILE A 278 -2.32 10.95 1.41
N ILE A 279 -1.36 10.08 1.74
CA ILE A 279 0.05 10.44 1.80
C ILE A 279 0.64 10.66 0.42
N LYS A 280 0.33 9.79 -0.56
CA LYS A 280 0.77 10.02 -1.94
C LYS A 280 0.22 11.32 -2.53
N TYR A 281 -1.07 11.58 -2.32
CA TYR A 281 -1.71 12.81 -2.78
C TYR A 281 -1.00 14.03 -2.21
N TYR A 282 -0.73 14.03 -0.90
CA TYR A 282 -0.04 15.13 -0.26
C TYR A 282 1.38 15.34 -0.83
N ASN A 283 2.19 14.27 -0.91
CA ASN A 283 3.57 14.36 -1.40
C ASN A 283 3.70 14.88 -2.83
N GLU A 284 2.76 14.55 -3.72
CA GLU A 284 2.78 15.05 -5.11
C GLU A 284 2.33 16.51 -5.25
N HIS A 285 1.70 17.09 -4.22
CA HIS A 285 1.21 18.48 -4.20
C HIS A 285 1.99 19.38 -3.23
N LEU A 286 3.20 18.95 -2.82
CA LEU A 286 4.15 19.71 -2.00
C LEU A 286 5.10 20.61 -2.78
#